data_AF-A0A653BVT7-F1
#
_entry.id   AF-A0A653BVT7-F1
#
_cell.length_a   1.000
_cell.length_b   1.000
_cell.length_c   1.000
_cell.angle_alpha   90.00
_cell.angle_beta   90.00
_cell.angle_gamma   90.00
#
_symmetry.space_group_name_H-M   'P 1'
#
loop_
_entity.id
_entity.type
_entity.pdbx_description
1 polymer ?
#
loop_
_entity_poly.entity_id
_entity_poly.type
_entity_poly.pdbx_seq_one_letter_code
_entity_poly.pdbx_strand_id
1 'polypeptide(L)'
;MLNTKLRMNFLELTELLGVGPENQTFKVGGKDVVFIFDAPHMMTVTRNNLMKHSLKIDGGGQTSWKHIKTLFVKESESGEQNTKLTESHINPDRQFKRTLPALAIDVLSNTVASEIEAYVESGKMPAEALATAECITMFDRLFDMLNARYEVSMNEFANAYKATKRQKQYLEKVMRFLETLKVFDNKGKEKTSEVKFISAWLTTIRGIMKLWEIIKDKDYDFLLTANTHSEPLDSFINQCRYKLIFIEAPTPRELCRRYLEVFIGFYFLFKSPQSFMNMRKYAELIYKRIPAVRHNLGNTSDTTQQRISLEEFTALVMEDLLHHWL
;
A
#
# COMPACT_ATOMS: atom_id res chain seq x y z
N MET A 1 -13.31 -2.69 8.01
CA MET A 1 -12.45 -3.04 6.86
C MET A 1 -11.10 -3.48 7.40
N LEU A 2 -10.47 -4.47 6.77
CA LEU A 2 -9.09 -4.89 6.99
C LEU A 2 -8.29 -4.64 5.70
N ASN A 3 -7.21 -3.88 5.80
CA ASN A 3 -6.26 -3.66 4.71
C ASN A 3 -4.97 -4.45 4.99
N THR A 4 -4.44 -5.13 3.97
CA THR A 4 -3.14 -5.81 4.09
C THR A 4 -2.26 -5.59 2.87
N LYS A 5 -0.94 -5.75 3.04
CA LYS A 5 -0.01 -5.80 1.89
C LYS A 5 -0.10 -7.17 1.21
N LEU A 6 0.15 -7.22 -0.09
CA LEU A 6 0.28 -8.48 -0.83
C LEU A 6 1.65 -9.13 -0.53
N ARG A 7 1.72 -9.93 0.53
CA ARG A 7 2.87 -10.74 0.97
C ARG A 7 2.41 -12.15 1.34
N MET A 8 3.32 -13.12 1.35
CA MET A 8 3.00 -14.55 1.57
C MET A 8 2.18 -14.80 2.85
N ASN A 9 2.60 -14.21 3.98
CA ASN A 9 1.88 -14.33 5.25
C ASN A 9 0.45 -13.78 5.20
N PHE A 10 0.19 -12.75 4.39
CA PHE A 10 -1.15 -12.19 4.21
C PHE A 10 -1.97 -12.95 3.17
N LEU A 11 -1.34 -13.67 2.25
CA LEU A 11 -2.02 -14.61 1.36
C LEU A 11 -2.58 -15.81 2.14
N GLU A 12 -1.79 -16.39 3.03
CA GLU A 12 -2.27 -17.44 3.96
C GLU A 12 -3.46 -16.94 4.80
N LEU A 13 -3.41 -15.68 5.26
CA LEU A 13 -4.54 -15.06 5.96
C LEU A 13 -5.79 -14.97 5.06
N THR A 14 -5.65 -14.68 3.76
CA THR A 14 -6.82 -14.63 2.87
C THR A 14 -7.51 -15.99 2.73
N GLU A 15 -6.73 -17.07 2.68
CA GLU A 15 -7.26 -18.43 2.64
C GLU A 15 -7.98 -18.79 3.94
N LEU A 16 -7.38 -18.47 5.09
CA LEU A 16 -7.98 -18.68 6.41
C LEU A 16 -9.29 -17.90 6.60
N LEU A 17 -9.37 -16.69 6.08
CA LEU A 17 -10.57 -15.84 6.17
C LEU A 17 -11.60 -16.16 5.08
N GLY A 18 -11.28 -17.01 4.10
CA GLY A 18 -12.14 -17.32 2.96
C GLY A 18 -12.43 -16.09 2.09
N VAL A 19 -11.47 -15.17 1.98
CA VAL A 19 -11.62 -13.93 1.19
C VAL A 19 -10.81 -13.99 -0.10
N GLY A 20 -11.30 -13.32 -1.14
CA GLY A 20 -10.71 -13.28 -2.47
C GLY A 20 -11.62 -12.59 -3.48
N PRO A 21 -11.44 -12.85 -4.80
CA PRO A 21 -12.26 -12.24 -5.84
C PRO A 21 -13.75 -12.54 -5.70
N GLU A 22 -14.14 -13.74 -5.25
CA GLU A 22 -15.56 -14.12 -5.16
C GLU A 22 -16.21 -13.74 -3.81
N ASN A 23 -15.41 -13.49 -2.77
CA ASN A 23 -15.90 -13.07 -1.46
C ASN A 23 -14.96 -12.04 -0.83
N GLN A 24 -15.42 -10.81 -0.59
CA GLN A 24 -14.59 -9.72 -0.07
C GLN A 24 -14.79 -9.50 1.44
N THR A 25 -15.61 -10.33 2.09
CA THR A 25 -15.99 -10.11 3.48
C THR A 25 -15.80 -11.35 4.32
N PHE A 26 -15.44 -11.12 5.58
CA PHE A 26 -15.43 -12.14 6.63
C PHE A 26 -16.07 -11.56 7.89
N LYS A 27 -16.46 -12.42 8.83
CA LYS A 27 -17.16 -11.98 10.06
C LYS A 27 -16.20 -11.85 11.24
N VAL A 28 -16.33 -10.76 11.98
CA VAL A 28 -15.67 -10.54 13.28
C VAL A 28 -16.70 -10.04 14.28
N GLY A 29 -16.97 -10.83 15.34
CA GLY A 29 -17.99 -10.47 16.33
C GLY A 29 -19.37 -10.21 15.72
N GLY A 30 -19.76 -11.02 14.73
CA GLY A 30 -21.03 -10.88 14.00
C GLY A 30 -21.08 -9.75 12.96
N LYS A 31 -20.06 -8.90 12.88
CA LYS A 31 -19.97 -7.79 11.93
C LYS A 31 -19.20 -8.19 10.68
N ASP A 32 -19.68 -7.76 9.52
CA ASP A 32 -18.95 -7.95 8.27
C ASP A 32 -17.77 -7.00 8.18
N VAL A 33 -16.60 -7.56 7.87
CA VAL A 33 -15.35 -6.84 7.66
C VAL A 33 -14.94 -7.02 6.21
N VAL A 34 -14.97 -5.92 5.45
CA VAL A 34 -14.44 -5.89 4.08
C VAL A 34 -12.92 -6.04 4.11
N PHE A 35 -12.39 -6.96 3.33
CA PHE A 35 -10.98 -7.18 3.09
C PHE A 35 -10.54 -6.49 1.78
N ILE A 36 -9.42 -5.78 1.82
CA ILE A 36 -8.77 -5.18 0.66
C ILE A 36 -7.25 -5.32 0.75
N PHE A 37 -6.57 -5.24 -0.39
CA PHE A 37 -5.12 -5.08 -0.42
C PHE A 37 -4.73 -3.60 -0.55
N ASP A 38 -3.56 -3.26 -0.03
CA ASP A 38 -2.97 -1.92 -0.10
C ASP A 38 -2.61 -1.54 -1.55
N ALA A 39 -3.32 -0.55 -2.11
CA ALA A 39 -3.17 -0.16 -3.51
C ALA A 39 -1.76 0.36 -3.85
N PRO A 40 -1.09 1.21 -3.04
CA PRO A 40 0.29 1.59 -3.27
C PRO A 40 1.23 0.38 -3.34
N HIS A 41 1.10 -0.58 -2.42
CA HIS A 41 1.88 -1.82 -2.50
C HIS A 41 1.53 -2.68 -3.72
N MET A 42 0.27 -2.73 -4.14
CA MET A 42 -0.11 -3.43 -5.37
C MET A 42 0.51 -2.83 -6.63
N MET A 43 0.71 -1.50 -6.70
CA MET A 43 1.48 -0.87 -7.78
C MET A 43 2.91 -1.40 -7.83
N THR A 44 3.56 -1.50 -6.68
CA THR A 44 4.90 -2.13 -6.55
C THR A 44 4.92 -3.55 -7.08
N VAL A 45 3.95 -4.38 -6.69
CA VAL A 45 3.88 -5.77 -7.16
C VAL A 45 3.60 -5.84 -8.66
N THR A 46 2.72 -4.98 -9.19
CA THR A 46 2.38 -4.90 -10.61
C THR A 46 3.61 -4.55 -11.44
N ARG A 47 4.34 -3.49 -11.07
CA ARG A 47 5.62 -3.11 -11.68
C ARG A 47 6.61 -4.27 -11.65
N ASN A 48 6.77 -4.92 -10.51
CA ASN A 48 7.70 -6.03 -10.35
C ASN A 48 7.33 -7.25 -11.22
N ASN A 49 6.04 -7.50 -11.47
CA ASN A 49 5.59 -8.52 -12.42
C ASN A 49 5.92 -8.10 -13.85
N LEU A 50 5.64 -6.85 -14.23
CA LEU A 50 5.95 -6.32 -15.57
C LEU A 50 7.46 -6.34 -15.88
N MET A 51 8.31 -6.18 -14.87
CA MET A 51 9.78 -6.32 -15.03
C MET A 51 10.23 -7.75 -15.35
N LYS A 52 9.51 -8.76 -14.85
CA LYS A 52 9.89 -10.18 -14.92
C LYS A 52 9.16 -10.94 -16.01
N HIS A 53 7.95 -10.50 -16.34
CA HIS A 53 6.97 -11.17 -17.16
C HIS A 53 6.39 -10.20 -18.17
N SER A 54 5.86 -10.74 -19.25
CA SER A 54 5.02 -10.00 -20.17
C SER A 54 3.54 -10.28 -19.87
N LEU A 55 2.73 -9.25 -20.02
CA LEU A 55 1.28 -9.29 -19.82
C LEU A 55 0.63 -9.26 -21.19
N LYS A 56 -0.11 -10.31 -21.55
CA LYS A 56 -0.85 -10.39 -22.80
C LYS A 56 -2.28 -9.92 -22.55
N ILE A 57 -2.65 -8.84 -23.23
CA ILE A 57 -3.99 -8.25 -23.18
C ILE A 57 -4.87 -9.02 -24.16
N ASP A 58 -6.08 -9.38 -23.75
CA ASP A 58 -7.01 -10.10 -24.62
C ASP A 58 -7.48 -9.21 -25.79
N GLY A 59 -7.47 -9.78 -27.00
CA GLY A 59 -7.67 -9.02 -28.24
C GLY A 59 -6.63 -7.93 -28.52
N GLY A 60 -5.60 -7.79 -27.68
CA GLY A 60 -4.56 -6.76 -27.76
C GLY A 60 -3.16 -7.34 -27.92
N GLY A 61 -2.16 -6.49 -27.69
CA GLY A 61 -0.76 -6.86 -27.75
C GLY A 61 -0.22 -7.44 -26.44
N GLN A 62 1.10 -7.59 -26.40
CA GLN A 62 1.82 -8.11 -25.26
C GLN A 62 2.79 -7.05 -24.73
N THR A 63 2.75 -6.80 -23.43
CA THR A 63 3.62 -5.80 -22.81
C THR A 63 5.08 -6.27 -22.79
N SER A 64 5.99 -5.30 -22.74
CA SER A 64 7.41 -5.54 -22.57
C SER A 64 8.05 -4.46 -21.71
N TRP A 65 8.79 -4.87 -20.68
CA TRP A 65 9.64 -3.97 -19.89
C TRP A 65 10.67 -3.24 -20.74
N LYS A 66 11.05 -3.82 -21.90
CA LYS A 66 11.98 -3.18 -22.84
C LYS A 66 11.44 -1.85 -23.35
N HIS A 67 10.12 -1.71 -23.55
CA HIS A 67 9.54 -0.44 -24.02
C HIS A 67 9.78 0.71 -23.02
N ILE A 68 9.63 0.44 -21.72
CA ILE A 68 9.89 1.41 -20.65
C ILE A 68 11.38 1.74 -20.56
N LYS A 69 12.26 0.74 -20.71
CA LYS A 69 13.72 0.96 -20.78
C LYS A 69 14.11 1.82 -21.99
N THR A 70 13.54 1.54 -23.15
CA THR A 70 13.80 2.27 -24.39
C THR A 70 13.35 3.72 -24.27
N LEU A 71 12.19 3.98 -23.66
CA LEU A 71 11.76 5.34 -23.38
C LEU A 71 12.80 6.09 -22.53
N PHE A 72 13.17 5.53 -21.38
CA PHE A 72 14.16 6.15 -20.47
C PHE A 72 15.49 6.47 -21.17
N VAL A 73 16.01 5.52 -21.97
CA VAL A 73 17.25 5.72 -22.72
C VAL A 73 17.10 6.87 -23.72
N LYS A 74 16.00 6.91 -24.49
CA LYS A 74 15.81 7.94 -25.50
C LYS A 74 15.59 9.34 -24.92
N GLU A 75 14.86 9.47 -23.80
CA GLU A 75 14.75 10.74 -23.07
C GLU A 75 16.11 11.22 -22.55
N SER A 76 16.92 10.28 -22.04
CA SER A 76 18.28 10.58 -21.56
C SER A 76 19.21 11.03 -22.70
N GLU A 77 19.06 10.44 -23.89
CA GLU A 77 19.85 10.77 -25.09
C GLU A 77 19.40 12.09 -25.75
N SER A 78 18.09 12.41 -25.74
CA SER A 78 17.57 13.65 -26.31
C SER A 78 17.78 14.86 -25.39
N GLY A 79 17.91 14.63 -24.08
CA GLY A 79 17.90 15.67 -23.05
C GLY A 79 16.50 16.21 -22.73
N GLU A 80 15.46 15.66 -23.36
CA GLU A 80 14.05 15.98 -23.11
C GLU A 80 13.48 14.94 -22.14
N GLN A 81 13.51 15.28 -20.84
CA GLN A 81 13.02 14.40 -19.78
C GLN A 81 11.55 14.75 -19.44
N ASN A 82 10.61 14.17 -20.18
CA ASN A 82 9.18 14.38 -19.96
C ASN A 82 8.64 13.50 -18.81
N THR A 83 9.24 12.32 -18.61
CA THR A 83 8.89 11.43 -17.50
C THR A 83 9.75 11.64 -16.24
N LYS A 84 9.27 11.15 -15.10
CA LYS A 84 10.06 11.08 -13.85
C LYS A 84 11.01 9.88 -13.79
N LEU A 85 11.16 9.13 -14.88
CA LEU A 85 11.98 7.93 -14.88
C LEU A 85 13.43 8.28 -14.57
N THR A 86 14.07 7.43 -13.78
CA THR A 86 15.49 7.54 -13.43
C THR A 86 16.07 6.15 -13.38
N GLU A 87 17.39 6.04 -13.24
CA GLU A 87 18.06 4.76 -13.07
C GLU A 87 17.45 3.93 -11.92
N SER A 88 16.97 4.58 -10.86
CA SER A 88 16.31 3.90 -9.72
C SER A 88 14.95 3.28 -10.08
N HIS A 89 14.28 3.79 -11.10
CA HIS A 89 13.02 3.25 -11.62
C HIS A 89 13.27 2.01 -12.49
N ILE A 90 14.30 2.08 -13.34
CA ILE A 90 14.62 1.06 -14.34
C ILE A 90 15.38 -0.12 -13.73
N ASN A 91 16.36 0.16 -12.88
CA ASN A 91 17.21 -0.81 -12.21
C ASN A 91 17.15 -0.61 -10.68
N PRO A 92 15.97 -0.84 -10.06
CA PRO A 92 15.83 -0.72 -8.61
C PRO A 92 16.73 -1.75 -7.91
N ASP A 93 17.54 -1.29 -6.96
CA ASP A 93 18.33 -2.15 -6.07
C ASP A 93 17.45 -3.19 -5.36
N ARG A 94 18.07 -4.30 -4.94
CA ARG A 94 17.33 -5.52 -4.58
C ARG A 94 16.43 -5.40 -3.34
N GLN A 95 16.63 -4.43 -2.44
CA GLN A 95 15.93 -4.40 -1.14
C GLN A 95 15.04 -3.17 -0.93
N PHE A 96 15.53 -1.94 -1.10
CA PHE A 96 14.77 -0.75 -0.71
C PHE A 96 13.97 -0.17 -1.89
N LYS A 97 14.61 0.02 -3.05
CA LYS A 97 13.94 0.64 -4.22
C LYS A 97 12.91 -0.27 -4.87
N ARG A 98 13.07 -1.60 -4.76
CA ARG A 98 12.08 -2.57 -5.26
C ARG A 98 10.78 -2.59 -4.48
N THR A 99 10.79 -2.13 -3.23
CA THR A 99 9.63 -2.16 -2.34
C THR A 99 8.96 -0.80 -2.18
N LEU A 100 9.56 0.27 -2.71
CA LEU A 100 9.08 1.64 -2.60
C LEU A 100 7.92 1.92 -3.59
N PRO A 101 6.69 2.21 -3.11
CA PRO A 101 5.55 2.48 -3.98
C PRO A 101 5.74 3.67 -4.91
N ALA A 102 6.40 4.74 -4.46
CA ALA A 102 6.61 5.96 -5.25
C ALA A 102 7.25 5.68 -6.61
N LEU A 103 8.31 4.86 -6.65
CA LEU A 103 8.98 4.48 -7.90
C LEU A 103 8.07 3.64 -8.81
N ALA A 104 7.22 2.79 -8.24
CA ALA A 104 6.32 1.97 -9.04
C ALA A 104 5.18 2.82 -9.64
N ILE A 105 4.66 3.79 -8.88
CA ILE A 105 3.64 4.74 -9.31
C ILE A 105 4.20 5.60 -10.46
N ASP A 106 5.41 6.14 -10.33
CA ASP A 106 6.02 6.96 -11.38
C ASP A 106 6.26 6.15 -12.68
N VAL A 107 6.68 4.88 -12.58
CA VAL A 107 6.81 3.96 -13.73
C VAL A 107 5.48 3.67 -14.40
N LEU A 108 4.44 3.46 -13.61
CA LEU A 108 3.10 3.08 -14.08
C LEU A 108 2.19 4.31 -14.22
N SER A 109 2.76 5.47 -14.58
CA SER A 109 2.01 6.72 -14.70
C SER A 109 1.47 6.97 -16.10
N ASN A 110 0.38 7.73 -16.22
CA ASN A 110 -0.16 8.14 -17.52
C ASN A 110 0.84 8.96 -18.35
N THR A 111 1.79 9.66 -17.70
CA THR A 111 2.87 10.37 -18.42
C THR A 111 3.77 9.39 -19.16
N VAL A 112 4.19 8.29 -18.51
CA VAL A 112 4.98 7.23 -19.17
C VAL A 112 4.20 6.60 -20.32
N ALA A 113 2.90 6.33 -20.14
CA ALA A 113 2.07 5.78 -21.21
C ALA A 113 1.97 6.74 -22.41
N SER A 114 1.71 8.02 -22.16
CA SER A 114 1.56 9.06 -23.20
C SER A 114 2.86 9.25 -23.99
N GLU A 115 4.01 9.24 -23.30
CA GLU A 115 5.31 9.33 -23.98
C GLU A 115 5.61 8.07 -24.82
N ILE A 116 5.22 6.87 -24.36
CA ILE A 116 5.31 5.66 -25.19
C ILE A 116 4.48 5.83 -26.47
N GLU A 117 3.23 6.31 -26.36
CA GLU A 117 2.34 6.56 -27.50
C GLU A 117 2.95 7.57 -28.48
N ALA A 118 3.42 8.72 -27.99
CA ALA A 118 4.04 9.76 -28.82
C ALA A 118 5.30 9.27 -29.54
N TYR A 119 6.09 8.40 -28.90
CA TYR A 119 7.27 7.80 -29.52
C TYR A 119 6.89 6.74 -30.56
N VAL A 120 5.78 6.03 -30.41
CA VAL A 120 5.25 5.16 -31.46
C VAL A 120 4.76 5.98 -32.64
N GLU A 121 3.98 7.03 -32.40
CA GLU A 121 3.45 7.92 -33.45
C GLU A 121 4.56 8.62 -34.25
N SER A 122 5.65 9.01 -33.59
CA SER A 122 6.82 9.60 -34.24
C SER A 122 7.79 8.57 -34.86
N GLY A 123 7.44 7.28 -34.86
CA GLY A 123 8.28 6.21 -35.42
C GLY A 123 9.56 5.91 -34.62
N LYS A 124 9.69 6.46 -33.41
CA LYS A 124 10.83 6.24 -32.51
C LYS A 124 10.71 4.92 -31.73
N MET A 125 9.52 4.33 -31.63
CA MET A 125 9.25 3.03 -31.02
C MET A 125 8.30 2.17 -31.89
N PRO A 126 8.37 0.84 -31.77
CA PRO A 126 7.53 -0.06 -32.57
C PRO A 126 6.08 -0.07 -32.06
N ALA A 127 5.11 -0.36 -32.94
CA ALA A 127 3.67 -0.33 -32.63
C ALA A 127 3.26 -1.26 -31.48
N GLU A 128 4.01 -2.35 -31.26
CA GLU A 128 3.84 -3.28 -30.15
C GLU A 128 3.98 -2.59 -28.78
N ALA A 129 4.65 -1.43 -28.71
CA ALA A 129 4.76 -0.66 -27.48
C ALA A 129 3.43 -0.07 -27.00
N LEU A 130 2.44 0.07 -27.88
CA LEU A 130 1.09 0.52 -27.52
C LEU A 130 0.42 -0.42 -26.49
N ALA A 131 0.71 -1.72 -26.53
CA ALA A 131 0.20 -2.64 -25.51
C ALA A 131 0.76 -2.33 -24.12
N THR A 132 2.03 -1.90 -24.02
CA THR A 132 2.60 -1.43 -22.75
C THR A 132 1.92 -0.14 -22.30
N ALA A 133 1.71 0.82 -23.19
CA ALA A 133 1.04 2.08 -22.87
C ALA A 133 -0.41 1.87 -22.39
N GLU A 134 -1.17 1.01 -23.08
CA GLU A 134 -2.53 0.63 -22.69
C GLU A 134 -2.56 0.00 -21.30
N CYS A 135 -1.65 -0.95 -21.04
CA CYS A 135 -1.55 -1.61 -19.74
C CYS A 135 -1.22 -0.61 -18.62
N ILE A 136 -0.28 0.31 -18.86
CA ILE A 136 0.10 1.34 -17.88
C ILE A 136 -1.09 2.25 -17.59
N THR A 137 -1.76 2.75 -18.63
CA THR A 137 -2.95 3.60 -18.51
C THR A 137 -4.06 2.95 -17.70
N MET A 138 -4.26 1.63 -17.87
CA MET A 138 -5.26 0.89 -17.09
C MET A 138 -4.95 0.92 -15.58
N PHE A 139 -3.70 0.66 -15.21
CA PHE A 139 -3.26 0.64 -13.81
C PHE A 139 -3.15 2.03 -13.19
N ASP A 140 -2.69 3.04 -13.94
CA ASP A 140 -2.61 4.43 -13.49
C ASP A 140 -3.98 4.95 -13.03
N ARG A 141 -4.97 4.90 -13.94
CA ARG A 141 -6.33 5.35 -13.66
C ARG A 141 -7.02 4.52 -12.59
N LEU A 142 -6.76 3.21 -12.54
CA LEU A 142 -7.24 2.36 -11.45
C LEU A 142 -6.67 2.83 -10.10
N PHE A 143 -5.36 3.10 -10.06
CA PHE A 143 -4.70 3.56 -8.85
C PHE A 143 -5.24 4.92 -8.40
N ASP A 144 -5.45 5.86 -9.32
CA ASP A 144 -6.05 7.16 -9.02
C ASP A 144 -7.43 7.01 -8.36
N MET A 145 -8.29 6.14 -8.91
CA MET A 145 -9.61 5.83 -8.32
C MET A 145 -9.51 5.21 -6.93
N LEU A 146 -8.44 4.46 -6.69
CA LEU A 146 -8.18 3.80 -5.41
C LEU A 146 -7.29 4.62 -4.48
N ASN A 147 -6.91 5.84 -4.84
CA ASN A 147 -6.07 6.76 -4.07
C ASN A 147 -6.66 8.19 -4.02
N ALA A 148 -7.99 8.32 -4.08
CA ALA A 148 -8.66 9.61 -4.02
C ALA A 148 -8.49 10.23 -2.62
N ARG A 149 -7.88 11.43 -2.58
CA ARG A 149 -7.62 12.21 -1.36
C ARG A 149 -8.57 13.39 -1.16
N TYR A 150 -9.23 13.81 -2.23
CA TYR A 150 -10.14 14.93 -2.26
C TYR A 150 -11.47 14.50 -2.88
N GLU A 151 -12.54 15.22 -2.55
CA GLU A 151 -13.84 14.96 -3.17
C GLU A 151 -13.81 15.19 -4.69
N VAL A 152 -13.22 16.32 -5.09
CA VAL A 152 -13.07 16.74 -6.47
C VAL A 152 -11.59 17.01 -6.76
N SER A 153 -11.12 16.49 -7.88
CA SER A 153 -9.78 16.61 -8.43
C SER A 153 -9.86 17.04 -9.89
N MET A 154 -8.80 17.67 -10.40
CA MET A 154 -8.68 17.97 -11.82
C MET A 154 -8.61 16.69 -12.65
N ASN A 155 -8.00 15.63 -12.11
CA ASN A 155 -8.07 14.30 -12.67
C ASN A 155 -9.33 13.61 -12.15
N GLU A 156 -10.30 13.41 -13.03
CA GLU A 156 -11.58 12.80 -12.71
C GLU A 156 -11.48 11.37 -12.13
N PHE A 157 -10.42 10.63 -12.48
CA PHE A 157 -10.18 9.30 -11.92
C PHE A 157 -9.78 9.40 -10.45
N ALA A 158 -9.19 10.51 -10.01
CA ALA A 158 -8.81 10.77 -8.62
C ALA A 158 -9.92 11.46 -7.79
N ASN A 159 -11.14 11.58 -8.33
CA ASN A 159 -12.30 12.03 -7.55
C ASN A 159 -12.70 10.98 -6.51
N ALA A 160 -13.28 11.43 -5.40
CA ALA A 160 -13.79 10.52 -4.39
C ALA A 160 -14.79 9.52 -4.97
N TYR A 161 -14.78 8.30 -4.43
CA TYR A 161 -15.63 7.23 -4.92
C TYR A 161 -17.08 7.47 -4.46
N LYS A 162 -17.97 7.64 -5.43
CA LYS A 162 -19.42 7.83 -5.24
C LYS A 162 -20.25 6.75 -5.94
N ALA A 163 -19.57 5.77 -6.52
CA ALA A 163 -20.13 4.77 -7.42
C ALA A 163 -20.99 5.39 -8.54
N THR A 164 -20.51 6.49 -9.13
CA THR A 164 -21.14 7.08 -10.32
C THR A 164 -21.13 6.07 -11.47
N LYS A 165 -22.03 6.25 -12.45
CA LYS A 165 -22.08 5.39 -13.65
C LYS A 165 -20.71 5.26 -14.31
N ARG A 166 -19.98 6.36 -14.45
CA ARG A 166 -18.64 6.39 -15.05
C ARG A 166 -17.62 5.60 -14.23
N GLN A 167 -17.59 5.80 -12.91
CA GLN A 167 -16.69 5.05 -12.03
C GLN A 167 -16.97 3.54 -12.11
N LYS A 168 -18.24 3.13 -12.03
CA LYS A 168 -18.64 1.72 -12.15
C LYS A 168 -18.23 1.12 -13.50
N GLN A 169 -18.53 1.81 -14.60
CA GLN A 169 -18.17 1.35 -15.94
C GLN A 169 -16.65 1.19 -16.13
N TYR A 170 -15.86 2.11 -15.55
CA TYR A 170 -14.41 1.99 -15.60
C TYR A 170 -13.90 0.81 -14.75
N LEU A 171 -14.39 0.64 -13.52
CA LEU A 171 -14.02 -0.50 -12.68
C LEU A 171 -14.42 -1.83 -13.34
N GLU A 172 -15.59 -1.91 -13.97
CA GLU A 172 -16.01 -3.08 -14.76
C GLU A 172 -15.09 -3.34 -15.96
N LYS A 173 -14.65 -2.28 -16.66
CA LYS A 173 -13.65 -2.40 -17.73
C LYS A 173 -12.33 -2.97 -17.20
N VAL A 174 -11.84 -2.46 -16.06
CA VAL A 174 -10.60 -2.94 -15.44
C VAL A 174 -10.75 -4.38 -14.95
N MET A 175 -11.87 -4.75 -14.33
CA MET A 175 -12.12 -6.13 -13.89
C MET A 175 -12.10 -7.10 -15.07
N ARG A 176 -12.79 -6.78 -16.18
CA ARG A 176 -12.72 -7.58 -17.40
C ARG A 176 -11.30 -7.71 -17.92
N PHE A 177 -10.56 -6.59 -18.00
CA PHE A 177 -9.16 -6.58 -18.39
C PHE A 177 -8.32 -7.54 -17.52
N LEU A 178 -8.47 -7.50 -16.19
CA LEU A 178 -7.74 -8.36 -15.25
C LEU A 178 -8.14 -9.83 -15.38
N GLU A 179 -9.43 -10.13 -15.56
CA GLU A 179 -9.97 -11.49 -15.71
C GLU A 179 -9.46 -12.18 -16.99
N THR A 180 -9.24 -11.41 -18.05
CA THR A 180 -8.73 -11.93 -19.33
C THR A 180 -7.21 -11.85 -19.47
N LEU A 181 -6.52 -11.18 -18.54
CA LEU A 181 -5.08 -10.94 -18.61
C LEU A 181 -4.30 -12.25 -18.46
N LYS A 182 -3.37 -12.51 -19.38
CA LYS A 182 -2.46 -13.65 -19.27
C LYS A 182 -1.04 -13.19 -19.01
N VAL A 183 -0.31 -13.95 -18.18
CA VAL A 183 1.07 -13.61 -17.80
C VAL A 183 2.01 -14.66 -18.35
N PHE A 184 3.09 -14.23 -19.01
CA PHE A 184 4.08 -15.12 -19.60
C PHE A 184 5.47 -14.80 -19.05
N ASP A 185 6.26 -15.84 -18.76
CA ASP A 185 7.67 -15.66 -18.43
C ASP A 185 8.52 -15.36 -19.68
N ASN A 186 9.81 -15.09 -19.45
CA ASN A 186 10.77 -14.79 -20.51
C ASN A 186 11.04 -15.97 -21.46
N LYS A 187 10.56 -17.18 -21.14
CA LYS A 187 10.63 -18.37 -21.99
C LYS A 187 9.30 -18.62 -22.73
N GLY A 188 8.31 -17.75 -22.56
CA GLY A 188 6.98 -17.88 -23.16
C GLY A 188 6.08 -18.90 -22.46
N LYS A 189 6.44 -19.38 -21.26
CA LYS A 189 5.55 -20.24 -20.47
C LYS A 189 4.51 -19.38 -19.76
N GLU A 190 3.25 -19.80 -19.81
CA GLU A 190 2.17 -19.14 -19.09
C GLU A 190 2.32 -19.32 -17.57
N LYS A 191 2.19 -18.20 -16.84
CA LYS A 191 2.37 -18.04 -15.40
C LYS A 191 1.17 -17.39 -14.71
N THR A 192 0.06 -17.24 -15.41
CA THR A 192 -1.15 -16.54 -14.94
C THR A 192 -1.65 -17.07 -13.58
N SER A 193 -1.67 -18.38 -13.36
CA SER A 193 -2.11 -19.00 -12.10
C SER A 193 -1.08 -18.89 -10.96
N GLU A 194 0.19 -18.66 -11.28
CA GLU A 194 1.27 -18.54 -10.30
C GLU A 194 1.36 -17.12 -9.72
N VAL A 195 0.91 -16.11 -10.46
CA VAL A 195 0.91 -14.72 -9.98
C VAL A 195 -0.33 -14.41 -9.14
N LYS A 196 -0.16 -13.60 -8.09
CA LYS A 196 -1.25 -13.25 -7.15
C LYS A 196 -1.79 -11.82 -7.30
N PHE A 197 -1.15 -10.98 -8.11
CA PHE A 197 -1.54 -9.57 -8.22
C PHE A 197 -2.89 -9.39 -8.95
N ILE A 198 -3.23 -10.28 -9.91
CA ILE A 198 -4.51 -10.23 -10.63
C ILE A 198 -5.67 -10.43 -9.65
N SER A 199 -5.66 -11.53 -8.89
CA SER A 199 -6.70 -11.80 -7.89
C SER A 199 -6.72 -10.77 -6.78
N ALA A 200 -5.57 -10.21 -6.39
CA ALA A 200 -5.50 -9.14 -5.39
C ALA A 200 -6.17 -7.84 -5.87
N TRP A 201 -5.95 -7.42 -7.12
CA TRP A 201 -6.63 -6.26 -7.69
C TRP A 201 -8.13 -6.49 -7.80
N LEU A 202 -8.57 -7.66 -8.29
CA LEU A 202 -9.99 -8.02 -8.35
C LEU A 202 -10.65 -7.99 -6.96
N THR A 203 -10.00 -8.58 -5.96
CA THR A 203 -10.45 -8.57 -4.56
C THR A 203 -10.59 -7.13 -4.05
N THR A 204 -9.62 -6.27 -4.34
CA THR A 204 -9.62 -4.88 -3.85
C THR A 204 -10.68 -4.04 -4.55
N ILE A 205 -10.85 -4.15 -5.87
CA ILE A 205 -11.90 -3.44 -6.62
C ILE A 205 -13.27 -3.81 -6.06
N ARG A 206 -13.58 -5.11 -6.01
CA ARG A 206 -14.85 -5.61 -5.47
C ARG A 206 -15.01 -5.23 -4.00
N GLY A 207 -13.91 -5.19 -3.23
CA GLY A 207 -13.90 -4.81 -1.82
C GLY A 207 -14.24 -3.34 -1.61
N ILE A 208 -13.68 -2.44 -2.41
CA ILE A 208 -14.01 -1.01 -2.36
C ILE A 208 -15.46 -0.76 -2.77
N MET A 209 -15.95 -1.47 -3.78
CA MET A 209 -17.38 -1.44 -4.14
C MET A 209 -18.26 -1.88 -2.97
N LYS A 210 -17.90 -2.98 -2.30
CA LYS A 210 -18.63 -3.49 -1.13
C LYS A 210 -18.57 -2.54 0.08
N LEU A 211 -17.40 -1.95 0.31
CA LEU A 211 -17.20 -0.97 1.37
C LEU A 211 -18.08 0.27 1.15
N TRP A 212 -18.20 0.72 -0.09
CA TRP A 212 -19.08 1.82 -0.44
C TRP A 212 -20.55 1.52 -0.15
N GLU A 213 -21.04 0.31 -0.45
CA GLU A 213 -22.41 -0.08 -0.07
C GLU A 213 -22.64 0.11 1.44
N ILE A 214 -21.72 -0.38 2.26
CA ILE A 214 -21.80 -0.29 3.73
C ILE A 214 -21.70 1.16 4.25
N ILE A 215 -20.89 1.98 3.61
CA ILE A 215 -20.66 3.38 4.03
C ILE A 215 -21.81 4.28 3.55
N LYS A 216 -22.32 4.05 2.35
CA LYS A 216 -23.46 4.78 1.80
C LYS A 216 -24.72 4.60 2.64
N ASP A 217 -24.94 3.40 3.18
CA ASP A 217 -26.05 3.11 4.10
C ASP A 217 -25.94 3.86 5.45
N LYS A 218 -24.84 4.60 5.68
CA LYS A 218 -24.61 5.45 6.86
C LYS A 218 -24.61 6.95 6.52
N ASP A 219 -25.25 7.33 5.42
CA ASP A 219 -25.42 8.73 4.99
C ASP A 219 -24.10 9.48 4.69
N TYR A 220 -23.08 8.76 4.19
CA TYR A 220 -21.87 9.40 3.65
C TYR A 220 -22.02 9.68 2.15
N ASP A 221 -21.66 10.90 1.73
CA ASP A 221 -21.76 11.34 0.33
C ASP A 221 -20.70 10.76 -0.60
N PHE A 222 -19.55 10.34 -0.05
CA PHE A 222 -18.42 9.80 -0.81
C PHE A 222 -17.45 9.01 0.07
N LEU A 223 -16.59 8.23 -0.60
CA LEU A 223 -15.47 7.52 0.01
C LEU A 223 -14.14 8.06 -0.54
N LEU A 224 -13.31 8.61 0.36
CA LEU A 224 -11.90 8.89 0.06
C LEU A 224 -11.11 7.58 0.12
N THR A 225 -10.81 7.01 -1.03
CA THR A 225 -10.15 5.70 -1.12
C THR A 225 -8.70 5.72 -0.61
N ALA A 226 -8.04 6.88 -0.54
CA ALA A 226 -6.74 7.00 0.12
C ALA A 226 -6.80 6.67 1.64
N ASN A 227 -7.95 6.86 2.29
CA ASN A 227 -8.13 6.51 3.71
C ASN A 227 -8.16 4.99 3.94
N THR A 228 -8.16 4.19 2.88
CA THR A 228 -8.14 2.73 2.99
C THR A 228 -6.74 2.14 2.90
N HIS A 229 -5.69 2.96 2.78
CA HIS A 229 -4.29 2.53 2.61
C HIS A 229 -3.58 2.28 3.95
N SER A 230 -2.49 1.51 3.91
CA SER A 230 -1.62 1.29 5.08
C SER A 230 -0.59 2.42 5.31
N GLU A 231 -0.57 3.48 4.49
CA GLU A 231 0.40 4.59 4.57
C GLU A 231 0.49 5.24 5.96
N PRO A 232 -0.63 5.55 6.68
CA PRO A 232 -0.51 6.12 8.02
C PRO A 232 0.20 5.20 9.01
N LEU A 233 -0.02 3.88 8.91
CA LEU A 233 0.65 2.89 9.72
C LEU A 233 2.14 2.79 9.37
N ASP A 234 2.48 2.78 8.08
CA ASP A 234 3.87 2.76 7.63
C ASP A 234 4.62 4.02 8.06
N SER A 235 3.99 5.20 7.97
CA SER A 235 4.54 6.47 8.46
C SER A 235 4.80 6.43 9.96
N PHE A 236 3.84 5.94 10.75
CA PHE A 236 4.00 5.77 12.19
C PHE A 236 5.15 4.81 12.54
N ILE A 237 5.25 3.67 11.86
CA ILE A 237 6.34 2.71 12.04
C ILE A 237 7.69 3.33 11.66
N ASN A 238 7.75 4.08 10.57
CA ASN A 238 8.97 4.77 10.14
C ASN A 238 9.42 5.81 11.17
N GLN A 239 8.50 6.53 11.80
CA GLN A 239 8.83 7.45 12.89
C GLN A 239 9.36 6.72 14.13
N CYS A 240 8.78 5.56 14.48
CA CYS A 240 9.31 4.71 15.55
C CYS A 240 10.75 4.25 15.25
N ARG A 241 11.05 3.98 13.97
CA ARG A 241 12.36 3.54 13.50
C ARG A 241 13.35 4.68 13.28
N TYR A 242 12.91 5.90 13.04
CA TYR A 242 13.77 7.03 12.65
C TYR A 242 14.89 7.28 13.66
N LYS A 243 14.59 7.22 14.96
CA LYS A 243 15.62 7.38 16.00
C LYS A 243 16.47 6.12 16.24
N LEU A 244 16.08 4.99 15.66
CA LEU A 244 16.80 3.72 15.73
C LEU A 244 17.75 3.52 14.55
N ILE A 245 17.76 4.40 13.54
CA ILE A 245 18.61 4.26 12.34
C ILE A 245 20.11 4.31 12.66
N PHE A 246 20.48 4.92 13.78
CA PHE A 246 21.86 5.00 14.26
C PHE A 246 22.24 3.83 15.18
N ILE A 247 21.28 2.96 15.52
CA ILE A 247 21.51 1.75 16.31
C ILE A 247 21.65 0.58 15.34
N GLU A 248 22.80 -0.07 15.36
CA GLU A 248 23.15 -1.13 14.40
C GLU A 248 22.20 -2.33 14.45
N ALA A 249 21.65 -2.65 15.63
CA ALA A 249 20.68 -3.74 15.83
C ALA A 249 19.70 -3.41 16.97
N PRO A 250 18.63 -2.64 16.72
CA PRO A 250 17.67 -2.30 17.76
C PRO A 250 16.96 -3.56 18.28
N THR A 251 16.91 -3.69 19.59
CA THR A 251 16.21 -4.76 20.31
C THR A 251 14.69 -4.55 20.27
N PRO A 252 13.89 -5.61 20.48
CA PRO A 252 12.44 -5.48 20.65
C PRO A 252 12.05 -4.50 21.77
N ARG A 253 12.85 -4.42 22.85
CA ARG A 253 12.62 -3.49 23.96
C ARG A 253 12.76 -2.03 23.53
N GLU A 254 13.80 -1.71 22.75
CA GLU A 254 14.01 -0.36 22.23
C GLU A 254 12.91 0.03 21.24
N LEU A 255 12.49 -0.89 20.37
CA LEU A 255 11.35 -0.64 19.48
C LEU A 255 10.06 -0.39 20.27
N CYS A 256 9.78 -1.17 21.31
CA CYS A 256 8.62 -0.96 22.20
C CYS A 256 8.69 0.39 22.91
N ARG A 257 9.87 0.79 23.41
CA ARG A 257 10.08 2.10 24.05
C ARG A 257 9.77 3.24 23.07
N ARG A 258 10.35 3.19 21.86
CA ARG A 258 10.10 4.18 20.80
C ARG A 258 8.64 4.21 20.35
N TYR A 259 7.99 3.05 20.23
CA TYR A 259 6.56 2.96 19.96
C TYR A 259 5.75 3.74 21.00
N LEU A 260 6.04 3.52 22.29
CA LEU A 260 5.35 4.20 23.39
C LEU A 260 5.58 5.70 23.36
N GLU A 261 6.82 6.16 23.14
CA GLU A 261 7.14 7.59 23.01
C GLU A 261 6.37 8.27 21.89
N VAL A 262 6.39 7.68 20.69
CA VAL A 262 5.69 8.22 19.52
C VAL A 262 4.17 8.20 19.77
N PHE A 263 3.64 7.09 20.28
CA PHE A 263 2.22 6.96 20.60
C PHE A 263 1.74 8.00 21.62
N ILE A 264 2.50 8.17 22.71
CA ILE A 264 2.21 9.17 23.75
C ILE A 264 2.27 10.58 23.17
N GLY A 265 3.29 10.90 22.39
CA GLY A 265 3.45 12.20 21.75
C GLY A 265 2.26 12.55 20.86
N PHE A 266 1.85 11.65 19.97
CA PHE A 266 0.71 11.89 19.07
C PHE A 266 -0.63 11.97 19.79
N TYR A 267 -0.89 11.09 20.76
CA TYR A 267 -2.21 10.99 21.37
C TYR A 267 -2.48 12.12 22.37
N PHE A 268 -1.45 12.61 23.07
CA PHE A 268 -1.65 13.51 24.21
C PHE A 268 -1.02 14.90 24.07
N LEU A 269 0.15 15.04 23.42
CA LEU A 269 0.81 16.36 23.30
C LEU A 269 0.18 17.23 22.20
N PHE A 270 -0.27 16.62 21.10
CA PHE A 270 -0.92 17.36 20.01
C PHE A 270 -2.42 17.64 20.22
N LYS A 271 -3.04 17.09 21.29
CA LYS A 271 -4.47 17.28 21.58
C LYS A 271 -4.79 18.15 22.80
N SER A 272 -3.81 18.61 23.59
CA SER A 272 -4.08 19.49 24.74
C SER A 272 -3.01 20.56 24.91
N PRO A 273 -3.25 21.82 24.52
CA PRO A 273 -2.32 22.92 24.77
C PRO A 273 -2.38 23.48 26.20
N GLN A 274 -3.24 22.98 27.11
CA GLN A 274 -3.67 23.81 28.27
C GLN A 274 -3.71 23.15 29.66
N SER A 275 -3.01 22.06 29.93
CA SER A 275 -2.88 21.62 31.33
C SER A 275 -1.56 20.92 31.60
N PHE A 276 -0.78 21.47 32.54
CA PHE A 276 0.26 20.73 33.24
C PHE A 276 -0.39 19.55 33.96
N MET A 277 -0.47 18.42 33.25
CA MET A 277 -1.07 17.18 33.74
C MET A 277 -0.10 16.54 34.74
N ASN A 278 -0.61 16.05 35.88
CA ASN A 278 0.21 15.30 36.84
C ASN A 278 0.70 14.00 36.20
N MET A 279 1.97 13.99 35.81
CA MET A 279 2.58 12.96 34.95
C MET A 279 2.64 11.57 35.59
N ARG A 280 2.71 11.49 36.93
CA ARG A 280 2.64 10.21 37.65
C ARG A 280 1.24 9.60 37.55
N LYS A 281 0.21 10.42 37.78
CA LYS A 281 -1.20 10.00 37.64
C LYS A 281 -1.53 9.62 36.18
N TYR A 282 -0.85 10.24 35.22
CA TYR A 282 -0.94 9.94 33.79
C TYR A 282 -0.28 8.59 33.42
N ALA A 283 0.95 8.33 33.88
CA ALA A 283 1.62 7.04 33.69
C ALA A 283 0.80 5.88 34.32
N GLU A 284 0.20 6.12 35.49
CA GLU A 284 -0.70 5.16 36.15
C GLU A 284 -1.95 4.83 35.34
N LEU A 285 -2.57 5.82 34.67
CA LEU A 285 -3.75 5.61 33.84
C LEU A 285 -3.44 4.80 32.57
N ILE A 286 -2.28 5.06 31.94
CA ILE A 286 -1.82 4.32 30.77
C ILE A 286 -1.44 2.90 31.16
N TYR A 287 -0.66 2.74 32.22
CA TYR A 287 -0.24 1.43 32.73
C TYR A 287 -1.43 0.50 32.97
N LYS A 288 -2.53 1.03 33.54
CA LYS A 288 -3.78 0.28 33.78
C LYS A 288 -4.47 -0.19 32.49
N ARG A 289 -4.26 0.51 31.37
CA ARG A 289 -4.90 0.22 30.06
C ARG A 289 -4.05 -0.64 29.13
N ILE A 290 -2.75 -0.79 29.38
CA ILE A 290 -1.88 -1.70 28.61
C ILE A 290 -2.24 -3.15 29.02
N PRO A 291 -2.74 -3.99 28.09
CA PRO A 291 -2.97 -5.41 28.37
C PRO A 291 -1.64 -6.10 28.64
N ALA A 292 -1.61 -7.08 29.54
CA ALA A 292 -0.42 -7.91 29.74
C ALA A 292 -0.04 -8.61 28.44
N VAL A 293 1.22 -8.47 28.01
CA VAL A 293 1.74 -9.17 26.83
C VAL A 293 1.76 -10.67 27.14
N ARG A 294 0.99 -11.47 26.40
CA ARG A 294 1.12 -12.92 26.42
C ARG A 294 2.25 -13.30 25.46
N HIS A 295 3.39 -13.74 25.99
CA HIS A 295 4.35 -14.48 25.20
C HIS A 295 3.80 -15.89 24.98
N ASN A 296 3.10 -16.11 23.86
CA ASN A 296 2.93 -17.46 23.33
C ASN A 296 4.08 -17.73 22.35
N LEU A 297 5.28 -17.92 22.90
CA LEU A 297 6.38 -18.56 22.18
C LEU A 297 6.36 -20.04 22.59
N GLY A 298 5.84 -20.88 21.70
CA GLY A 298 6.00 -22.33 21.63
C GLY A 298 6.11 -23.16 22.93
N ASN A 299 5.11 -24.01 23.17
CA ASN A 299 5.22 -25.32 23.84
C ASN A 299 6.13 -25.43 25.08
N THR A 300 6.07 -24.45 25.99
CA THR A 300 6.43 -24.66 27.39
C THR A 300 5.24 -24.30 28.26
N SER A 301 4.91 -25.17 29.22
CA SER A 301 3.76 -25.05 30.12
C SER A 301 3.92 -23.96 31.18
N ASP A 302 4.72 -22.93 30.89
CA ASP A 302 5.08 -21.88 31.84
C ASP A 302 4.63 -20.51 31.31
N THR A 303 3.36 -20.20 31.55
CA THR A 303 2.77 -18.89 31.23
C THR A 303 3.10 -17.88 32.32
N THR A 304 4.32 -17.35 32.33
CA THR A 304 4.67 -16.25 33.23
C THR A 304 4.23 -14.93 32.58
N GLN A 305 3.15 -14.33 33.10
CA GLN A 305 2.76 -12.96 32.79
C GLN A 305 3.81 -12.00 33.36
N GLN A 306 4.75 -11.52 32.54
CA GLN A 306 5.59 -10.40 32.92
C GLN A 306 4.93 -9.08 32.51
N ARG A 307 4.52 -8.31 33.52
CA ARG A 307 4.17 -6.90 33.38
C ARG A 307 5.37 -6.11 33.90
N ILE A 308 5.86 -5.16 33.13
CA ILE A 308 6.82 -4.14 33.61
C ILE A 308 6.21 -3.53 34.88
N SER A 309 6.96 -3.27 35.95
CA SER A 309 6.33 -2.69 37.15
C SER A 309 5.82 -1.28 36.85
N LEU A 310 4.80 -0.82 37.58
CA LEU A 310 4.30 0.55 37.43
C LEU A 310 5.42 1.58 37.71
N GLU A 311 6.33 1.26 38.63
CA GLU A 311 7.46 2.10 39.00
C GLU A 311 8.49 2.18 37.88
N GLU A 312 8.83 1.05 37.25
CA GLU A 312 9.71 1.00 36.07
C GLU A 312 9.07 1.71 34.88
N PHE A 313 7.77 1.53 34.66
CA PHE A 313 7.03 2.21 33.60
C PHE A 313 7.00 3.72 33.80
N THR A 314 6.76 4.18 35.03
CA THR A 314 6.74 5.60 35.37
C THR A 314 8.14 6.21 35.25
N ALA A 315 9.18 5.49 35.67
CA ALA A 315 10.56 5.93 35.52
C ALA A 315 10.93 6.11 34.03
N LEU A 316 10.59 5.13 33.17
CA LEU A 316 10.80 5.23 31.71
C LEU A 316 10.11 6.44 31.09
N VAL A 317 8.85 6.70 31.46
CA VAL A 317 8.08 7.85 30.96
C VAL A 317 8.68 9.19 31.43
N MET A 318 9.14 9.25 32.67
CA MET A 318 9.68 10.49 33.27
C MET A 318 11.12 10.80 32.80
N GLU A 319 11.96 9.78 32.62
CA GLU A 319 13.35 9.91 32.18
C GLU A 319 13.45 10.39 30.71
N ASP A 320 12.55 9.92 29.82
CA ASP A 320 12.50 10.37 28.42
C ASP A 320 12.01 11.81 28.25
N LEU A 321 11.21 12.33 29.19
CA LEU A 321 10.68 13.70 29.11
C LEU A 321 11.65 14.74 29.68
N LEU A 322 12.44 14.38 30.70
CA LEU A 322 13.50 15.24 31.22
C LEU A 322 14.61 15.49 30.18
N HIS A 323 14.85 14.54 29.28
CA HIS A 323 15.80 14.69 28.17
C HIS A 323 15.29 15.51 26.98
N HIS A 324 13.99 15.82 26.88
CA HIS A 324 13.43 16.67 25.82
C HIS A 324 13.03 18.08 26.30
N TRP A 325 13.20 18.39 27.59
CA TRP A 325 12.87 19.70 28.19
C TRP A 325 14.04 20.38 28.91
N LEU A 326 15.27 19.85 28.76
CA LEU A 326 16.54 20.49 29.13
C LEU A 326 17.48 20.49 27.90
#